data_AF-A0A9Q9UCC9-F1
#
_entry.id   AF-A0A9Q9UCC9-F1
#
_cell.length_a   1.000
_cell.length_b   1.000
_cell.length_c   1.000
_cell.angle_alpha   90.00
_cell.angle_beta   90.00
_cell.angle_gamma   90.00
#
_symmetry.space_group_name_H-M   'P 1'
#
loop_
_entity.id
_entity.type
_entity.pdbx_description
1 polymer ?
#
loop_
_entity_poly.entity_id
_entity_poly.type
_entity_poly.pdbx_seq_one_letter_code
_entity_poly.pdbx_strand_id
1 'polypeptide(L)'
;MWFHYAVLDIFRPFAQVHQNYKLQSFSSPNSTPQTIFSASLNQLKRLTLLYQIHYMPYINTSLIHIANTICKETNDPTLKFYFLLYIRYWQHLYISYPIFREIAQAFLTMAMNNGLITNREAKGLMAEVKEQGRHHELSHVGISTTLIVDFDLAMTNRGKADVQAVAQKFEEVALFDEFAVYKNED
;
A
#
# COMPACT_ATOMS: atom_id res chain seq x y z
N MET A 1 -9.86 -9.62 11.24
CA MET A 1 -9.60 -8.82 10.02
C MET A 1 -10.64 -7.73 9.85
N TRP A 2 -11.90 -8.04 9.51
CA TRP A 2 -12.98 -7.06 9.28
C TRP A 2 -13.27 -6.07 10.42
N PHE A 3 -13.23 -6.54 11.67
CA PHE A 3 -13.38 -5.64 12.81
C PHE A 3 -12.29 -4.55 12.84
N HIS A 4 -11.02 -4.94 12.71
CA HIS A 4 -9.90 -4.00 12.69
C HIS A 4 -9.92 -3.11 11.44
N TYR A 5 -10.41 -3.61 10.31
CA TYR A 5 -10.66 -2.80 9.12
C TYR A 5 -11.66 -1.66 9.39
N ALA A 6 -12.82 -1.99 9.97
CA ALA A 6 -13.83 -1.00 10.31
C ALA A 6 -13.29 0.03 11.32
N VAL A 7 -12.49 -0.42 12.29
CA VAL A 7 -11.82 0.47 13.24
C VAL A 7 -10.82 1.39 12.54
N LEU A 8 -10.02 0.90 11.59
CA LEU A 8 -9.09 1.76 10.85
C LEU A 8 -9.84 2.82 10.04
N ASP A 9 -10.91 2.46 9.32
CA ASP A 9 -11.68 3.42 8.52
C ASP A 9 -12.40 4.46 9.37
N ILE A 10 -13.00 4.05 10.50
CA ILE A 10 -13.70 4.97 11.41
C ILE A 10 -12.72 5.94 12.09
N PHE A 11 -11.55 5.45 12.53
CA PHE A 11 -10.61 6.24 13.33
C PHE A 11 -9.54 6.97 12.50
N ARG A 12 -9.35 6.66 11.22
CA ARG A 12 -8.39 7.34 10.31
C ARG A 12 -8.48 8.88 10.34
N PRO A 13 -9.65 9.53 10.18
CA PRO A 13 -9.72 11.00 10.18
C PRO A 13 -9.38 11.60 11.55
N PHE A 14 -9.64 10.87 12.63
CA PHE A 14 -9.39 11.33 14.00
C PHE A 14 -7.95 11.08 14.47
N ALA A 15 -7.23 10.16 13.83
CA ALA A 15 -5.81 9.90 14.09
C ALA A 15 -4.90 10.96 13.46
N GLN A 16 -5.32 11.63 12.38
CA GLN A 16 -4.56 12.68 11.69
C GLN A 16 -4.64 14.04 12.39
N VAL A 17 -5.72 14.30 13.14
CA VAL A 17 -5.90 15.54 13.90
C VAL A 17 -5.08 15.48 15.20
N HIS A 18 -4.19 16.44 15.41
CA HIS A 18 -3.25 16.52 16.55
C HIS A 18 -3.92 16.79 17.91
N GLN A 19 -5.23 16.61 18.01
CA GLN A 19 -5.97 16.84 19.25
C GLN A 19 -6.16 15.50 19.96
N ASN A 20 -5.49 15.38 21.11
CA ASN A 20 -5.58 14.22 22.00
C ASN A 20 -6.95 14.19 22.72
N TYR A 21 -7.98 13.76 21.99
CA TYR A 21 -9.28 13.49 22.58
C TYR A 21 -9.26 12.14 23.30
N LYS A 22 -9.70 12.12 24.56
CA LYS A 22 -9.90 10.87 25.30
C LYS A 22 -11.32 10.37 25.04
N LEU A 23 -11.44 9.14 24.54
CA LEU A 23 -12.73 8.51 24.32
C LEU A 23 -13.27 8.02 25.67
N GLN A 24 -14.34 8.65 26.14
CA GLN A 24 -14.94 8.35 27.45
C GLN A 24 -15.59 6.97 27.52
N SER A 25 -15.90 6.36 26.38
CA SER A 25 -16.50 5.03 26.28
C SER A 25 -15.53 3.88 26.59
N PHE A 26 -14.23 4.14 26.72
CA PHE A 26 -13.21 3.13 26.97
C PHE A 26 -12.55 3.34 28.33
N SER A 27 -12.46 2.27 29.12
CA SER A 27 -11.90 2.29 30.49
C SER A 27 -10.38 2.46 30.53
N SER A 28 -9.68 2.40 29.39
CA SER A 28 -8.21 2.50 29.36
C SER A 28 -7.75 3.96 29.53
N PRO A 29 -6.68 4.21 30.30
CA PRO A 29 -6.14 5.55 30.50
C PRO A 29 -5.63 6.18 29.19
N ASN A 30 -5.19 5.36 28.22
CA ASN A 30 -4.63 5.78 26.93
C ASN A 30 -5.63 5.61 25.77
N SER A 31 -6.92 5.80 26.03
CA SER A 31 -7.99 5.62 25.03
C SER A 31 -8.11 6.81 24.06
N THR A 32 -7.04 7.10 23.31
CA THR A 32 -7.08 8.09 22.24
C THR A 32 -7.42 7.42 20.90
N PRO A 33 -8.05 8.14 19.95
CA PRO A 33 -8.25 7.67 18.57
C PRO A 33 -6.98 7.11 17.94
N GLN A 34 -5.84 7.79 18.14
CA GLN A 34 -4.54 7.37 17.63
C GLN A 34 -4.08 6.05 18.25
N THR A 35 -4.22 5.87 19.57
CA THR A 35 -3.85 4.60 20.22
C THR A 35 -4.72 3.44 19.76
N ILE A 36 -6.02 3.65 19.56
CA ILE A 36 -6.94 2.62 19.02
C ILE A 36 -6.59 2.26 17.58
N PHE A 37 -6.30 3.28 16.76
CA PHE A 37 -5.85 3.11 15.39
C PHE A 37 -4.56 2.28 15.32
N SER A 38 -3.52 2.67 16.07
CA SER A 38 -2.24 1.98 16.11
C SER A 38 -2.35 0.55 16.65
N ALA A 39 -3.16 0.34 17.70
CA ALA A 39 -3.39 -0.99 18.25
C ALA A 39 -4.08 -1.91 17.23
N SER A 40 -5.11 -1.41 16.53
CA SER A 40 -5.81 -2.19 15.49
C SER A 40 -4.94 -2.46 14.29
N LEU A 41 -4.09 -1.50 13.88
CA LEU A 41 -3.10 -1.70 12.82
C LEU A 41 -2.11 -2.82 13.18
N ASN A 42 -1.59 -2.81 14.41
CA ASN A 42 -0.65 -3.83 14.88
C ASN A 42 -1.30 -5.22 14.96
N GLN A 43 -2.55 -5.31 15.42
CA GLN A 43 -3.30 -6.57 15.41
C GLN A 43 -3.57 -7.05 13.97
N LEU A 44 -3.89 -6.14 13.05
CA LEU A 44 -4.11 -6.47 11.65
C LEU A 44 -2.81 -6.97 10.98
N LYS A 45 -1.66 -6.34 11.25
CA LYS A 45 -0.33 -6.82 10.82
C LYS A 45 -0.09 -8.26 11.29
N ARG A 46 -0.32 -8.53 12.58
CA ARG A 46 -0.13 -9.87 13.17
C ARG A 46 -1.06 -10.92 12.56
N LEU A 47 -2.35 -10.59 12.40
CA LEU A 47 -3.32 -11.51 11.78
C LEU A 47 -2.98 -11.77 10.31
N THR A 48 -2.53 -10.76 9.58
CA THR A 48 -2.08 -10.91 8.18
C THR A 48 -0.93 -11.90 8.08
N LEU A 49 0.08 -11.77 8.95
CA LEU A 49 1.22 -12.70 8.99
C LEU A 49 0.81 -14.12 9.36
N LEU A 50 -0.09 -14.28 10.35
CA LEU A 50 -0.56 -15.60 10.79
C LEU A 50 -1.41 -16.31 9.72
N TYR A 51 -2.23 -15.56 8.99
CA TYR A 51 -3.16 -16.11 8.00
C TYR A 51 -2.58 -16.21 6.59
N GLN A 52 -1.40 -15.64 6.31
CA GLN A 52 -0.72 -15.74 5.00
C GLN A 52 -0.56 -17.18 4.49
N ILE A 53 -0.60 -18.18 5.39
CA ILE A 53 -0.52 -19.62 5.07
C ILE A 53 -1.80 -20.15 4.39
N HIS A 54 -2.95 -19.50 4.60
CA HIS A 54 -4.21 -19.87 3.95
C HIS A 54 -4.57 -18.81 2.91
N TYR A 55 -4.52 -19.18 1.63
CA TYR A 55 -4.97 -18.37 0.49
C TYR A 55 -6.41 -17.86 0.72
N MET A 56 -6.53 -16.67 1.28
CA MET A 56 -7.80 -16.05 1.65
C MET A 56 -7.89 -14.68 0.98
N PRO A 57 -8.88 -14.44 0.09
CA PRO A 57 -9.09 -13.16 -0.58
C PRO A 57 -9.14 -11.97 0.39
N TYR A 58 -9.62 -12.20 1.62
CA TYR A 58 -9.76 -11.20 2.68
C TYR A 58 -8.43 -10.66 3.23
N ILE A 59 -7.32 -11.39 3.05
CA ILE A 59 -5.99 -10.92 3.45
C ILE A 59 -5.55 -9.78 2.54
N ASN A 60 -5.90 -9.83 1.25
CA ASN A 60 -5.51 -8.81 0.28
C ASN A 60 -6.06 -7.43 0.64
N THR A 61 -7.31 -7.33 1.06
CA THR A 61 -7.89 -6.04 1.50
C THR A 61 -7.13 -5.48 2.69
N SER A 62 -6.74 -6.34 3.65
CA SER A 62 -5.97 -5.92 4.81
C SER A 62 -4.55 -5.48 4.44
N LEU A 63 -3.91 -6.18 3.50
CA LEU A 63 -2.59 -5.84 2.97
C LEU A 63 -2.58 -4.48 2.27
N ILE A 64 -3.59 -4.18 1.44
CA ILE A 64 -3.73 -2.89 0.75
C ILE A 64 -3.80 -1.75 1.79
N HIS A 65 -4.54 -1.94 2.88
CA HIS A 65 -4.61 -0.97 3.98
C HIS A 65 -3.29 -0.75 4.68
N ILE A 66 -2.60 -1.84 5.03
CA ILE A 66 -1.31 -1.72 5.72
C ILE A 66 -0.27 -1.10 4.78
N ALA A 67 -0.24 -1.49 3.50
CA ALA A 67 0.68 -0.96 2.51
C ALA A 67 0.47 0.55 2.26
N ASN A 68 -0.79 1.02 2.19
CA ASN A 68 -1.07 2.46 2.06
C ASN A 68 -0.55 3.24 3.27
N THR A 69 -0.73 2.72 4.49
CA THR A 69 -0.19 3.37 5.70
C THR A 69 1.33 3.36 5.70
N ILE A 70 1.96 2.22 5.36
CA ILE A 70 3.43 2.09 5.25
C ILE A 70 4.02 3.07 4.24
N CYS A 71 3.39 3.26 3.09
CA CYS A 71 3.89 4.19 2.08
C CYS A 71 3.86 5.65 2.55
N LYS A 72 3.10 5.98 3.60
CA LYS A 72 2.91 7.36 4.09
C LYS A 72 3.65 7.65 5.39
N GLU A 73 3.96 6.62 6.18
CA GLU A 73 4.78 6.76 7.38
C GLU A 73 6.27 6.59 7.01
N THR A 74 7.11 7.58 7.30
CA THR A 74 8.57 7.54 6.99
C THR A 74 9.45 7.37 8.23
N ASN A 75 8.85 7.23 9.41
CA ASN A 75 9.56 7.35 10.69
C ASN A 75 10.05 6.02 11.29
N ASP A 76 9.66 4.88 10.72
CA ASP A 76 10.04 3.56 11.24
C ASP A 76 10.91 2.78 10.21
N PRO A 77 12.17 2.44 10.56
CA PRO A 77 13.10 1.75 9.66
C PRO A 77 12.64 0.33 9.27
N THR A 78 11.68 -0.26 9.98
CA THR A 78 11.14 -1.59 9.66
C THR A 78 10.09 -1.56 8.54
N LEU A 79 9.57 -0.38 8.19
CA LEU A 79 8.49 -0.23 7.20
C LEU A 79 8.88 -0.73 5.82
N LYS A 80 10.11 -0.47 5.38
CA LYS A 80 10.64 -0.97 4.10
C LYS A 80 10.65 -2.50 4.04
N PHE A 81 10.99 -3.17 5.14
CA PHE A 81 10.96 -4.64 5.21
C PHE A 81 9.55 -5.19 5.00
N TYR A 82 8.55 -4.66 5.72
CA TYR A 82 7.16 -5.08 5.56
C TYR A 82 6.61 -4.78 4.17
N PHE A 83 6.96 -3.61 3.61
CA PHE A 83 6.59 -3.24 2.25
C PHE A 83 7.09 -4.28 1.23
N LEU A 84 8.39 -4.63 1.29
CA LEU A 84 8.98 -5.61 0.39
C LEU A 84 8.33 -6.99 0.54
N LEU A 85 8.01 -7.41 1.77
CA LEU A 85 7.28 -8.65 2.02
C LEU A 85 5.92 -8.67 1.30
N TYR A 86 5.21 -7.54 1.28
CA TYR A 86 3.91 -7.43 0.60
C TYR A 86 4.05 -7.43 -0.92
N ILE A 87 5.07 -6.75 -1.45
CA ILE A 87 5.39 -6.83 -2.88
C ILE A 87 5.68 -8.27 -3.29
N ARG A 88 6.47 -9.01 -2.51
CA ARG A 88 6.76 -10.45 -2.77
C ARG A 88 5.49 -11.31 -2.71
N TYR A 89 4.60 -11.02 -1.77
CA TYR A 89 3.32 -11.72 -1.68
C TYR A 89 2.44 -11.46 -2.91
N TRP A 90 2.28 -10.21 -3.34
CA TRP A 90 1.53 -9.90 -4.56
C TRP A 90 2.20 -10.41 -5.82
N GLN A 91 3.53 -10.45 -5.86
CA GLN A 91 4.30 -11.09 -6.93
C GLN A 91 3.93 -12.57 -7.07
N HIS A 92 3.87 -13.29 -5.95
CA HIS A 92 3.48 -14.69 -5.94
C HIS A 92 2.02 -14.87 -6.37
N LEU A 93 1.11 -14.01 -5.92
CA LEU A 93 -0.30 -14.05 -6.35
C LEU A 93 -0.49 -13.71 -7.83
N TYR A 94 0.38 -12.86 -8.39
CA TYR A 94 0.33 -12.51 -9.80
C TYR A 94 0.54 -13.71 -10.73
N ILE A 95 1.21 -14.79 -10.27
CA ILE A 95 1.34 -16.04 -11.04
C ILE A 95 -0.03 -16.63 -11.42
N SER A 96 -1.03 -16.47 -10.55
CA SER A 96 -2.36 -17.06 -10.74
C SER A 96 -3.43 -16.03 -11.10
N TYR A 97 -3.21 -14.76 -10.73
CA TYR A 97 -4.22 -13.72 -10.78
C TYR A 97 -3.65 -12.41 -11.36
N PRO A 98 -4.04 -12.02 -12.60
CA PRO A 98 -3.43 -10.89 -13.30
C PRO A 98 -3.57 -9.52 -12.59
N ILE A 99 -4.64 -9.34 -11.82
CA ILE A 99 -4.96 -8.12 -11.05
C ILE A 99 -3.81 -7.64 -10.15
N PHE A 100 -2.99 -8.55 -9.61
CA PHE A 100 -1.94 -8.19 -8.66
C PHE A 100 -0.77 -7.46 -9.31
N ARG A 101 -0.64 -7.50 -10.64
CA ARG A 101 0.32 -6.65 -11.35
C ARG A 101 0.02 -5.17 -11.15
N GLU A 102 -1.24 -4.77 -11.33
CA GLU A 102 -1.65 -3.37 -11.17
C GLU A 102 -1.55 -2.92 -9.72
N ILE A 103 -1.93 -3.80 -8.77
CA ILE A 103 -1.78 -3.53 -7.34
C ILE A 103 -0.31 -3.32 -6.97
N ALA A 104 0.58 -4.24 -7.35
CA ALA A 104 2.01 -4.10 -7.07
C ALA A 104 2.58 -2.82 -7.70
N GLN A 105 2.23 -2.52 -8.96
CA GLN A 105 2.68 -1.32 -9.66
C GLN A 105 2.21 -0.03 -8.97
N ALA A 106 0.95 0.03 -8.53
CA ALA A 106 0.42 1.18 -7.81
C ALA A 106 1.15 1.43 -6.49
N PHE A 107 1.37 0.37 -5.70
CA PHE A 107 2.08 0.50 -4.43
C PHE A 107 3.57 0.82 -4.59
N LEU A 108 4.24 0.30 -5.62
CA LEU A 108 5.61 0.72 -5.95
C LEU A 108 5.64 2.21 -6.34
N THR A 109 4.64 2.71 -7.07
CA THR A 109 4.51 4.14 -7.41
C THR A 109 4.36 4.99 -6.14
N MET A 110 3.49 4.57 -5.22
CA MET A 110 3.30 5.26 -3.94
C MET A 110 4.57 5.25 -3.08
N ALA A 111 5.28 4.12 -3.03
CA ALA A 111 6.52 4.00 -2.27
C ALA A 111 7.65 4.86 -2.85
N MET A 112 7.74 4.99 -4.18
CA MET A 112 8.67 5.94 -4.83
C MET A 112 8.34 7.38 -4.47
N ASN A 113 7.07 7.79 -4.66
CA ASN A 113 6.65 9.18 -4.40
C ASN A 113 6.89 9.66 -2.96
N ASN A 114 6.81 8.75 -2.00
CA ASN A 114 7.04 9.05 -0.58
C ASN A 114 8.48 8.75 -0.13
N GLY A 115 9.38 8.38 -1.04
CA GLY A 115 10.79 8.13 -0.74
C GLY A 115 11.09 6.86 0.06
N LEU A 116 10.15 5.92 0.15
CA LEU A 116 10.34 4.64 0.86
C LEU A 116 11.30 3.70 0.10
N ILE A 117 11.29 3.77 -1.24
CA ILE A 117 12.19 3.03 -2.13
C ILE A 117 12.71 3.97 -3.23
N THR A 118 13.88 3.64 -3.77
CA THR A 118 14.45 4.37 -4.91
C THR A 118 13.79 3.96 -6.24
N ASN A 119 13.86 4.82 -7.25
CA ASN A 119 13.35 4.51 -8.59
C ASN A 119 13.99 3.26 -9.19
N ARG A 120 15.29 3.07 -8.98
CA ARG A 120 16.02 1.87 -9.42
C ARG A 120 15.50 0.60 -8.76
N GLU A 121 15.26 0.64 -7.44
CA GLU A 121 14.69 -0.51 -6.71
C GLU A 121 13.27 -0.82 -7.20
N ALA A 122 12.44 0.20 -7.42
CA ALA A 122 11.08 0.02 -7.92
C ALA A 122 11.07 -0.59 -9.34
N LYS A 123 11.92 -0.12 -10.25
CA LYS A 123 12.08 -0.69 -11.60
C LYS A 123 12.50 -2.16 -11.53
N GLY A 124 13.47 -2.49 -10.68
CA GLY A 124 13.93 -3.87 -10.47
C GLY A 124 12.82 -4.79 -9.96
N LEU A 125 12.11 -4.37 -8.91
CA LEU A 125 10.98 -5.12 -8.35
C LEU A 125 9.86 -5.31 -9.38
N MET A 126 9.56 -4.28 -10.17
CA MET A 126 8.52 -4.38 -11.20
C MET A 126 8.92 -5.32 -12.35
N ALA A 127 10.19 -5.36 -12.73
CA ALA A 127 10.69 -6.33 -13.70
C ALA A 127 10.55 -7.77 -13.19
N GLU A 128 10.88 -8.01 -11.92
CA GLU A 128 10.71 -9.32 -11.28
C GLU A 128 9.23 -9.75 -11.19
N VAL A 129 8.31 -8.80 -10.95
CA VAL A 129 6.86 -9.06 -10.99
C VAL A 129 6.42 -9.48 -12.39
N LYS A 130 6.83 -8.73 -13.42
CA LYS A 130 6.48 -9.05 -14.82
C LYS A 130 6.99 -10.43 -15.23
N GLU A 131 8.24 -10.77 -14.88
CA GLU A 131 8.82 -12.06 -15.26
C GLU A 131 8.08 -13.26 -14.62
N GLN A 132 7.65 -13.15 -13.35
CA GLN A 132 6.95 -14.26 -12.69
C GLN A 132 5.57 -14.57 -13.26
N GLY A 133 4.88 -13.59 -13.85
CA GLY A 133 3.56 -13.78 -14.47
C GLY A 133 3.57 -13.52 -15.97
N ARG A 134 4.68 -13.82 -16.67
CA ARG A 134 4.85 -13.58 -18.11
C ARG A 134 3.77 -14.26 -18.96
N HIS A 135 3.20 -15.37 -18.49
CA HIS A 135 2.09 -16.06 -19.16
C HIS A 135 0.80 -15.22 -19.21
N HIS A 136 0.65 -14.21 -18.35
CA HIS A 136 -0.48 -13.27 -18.41
C HIS A 136 -0.36 -12.21 -19.50
N GLU A 137 0.85 -11.95 -20.02
CA GLU A 137 1.06 -11.00 -21.14
C GLU A 137 0.44 -11.49 -22.44
N LEU A 138 0.32 -12.82 -22.60
CA LEU A 138 -0.33 -13.46 -23.75
C LEU A 138 -1.87 -13.40 -23.66
N SER A 139 -2.42 -13.17 -22.47
CA SER A 139 -3.84 -13.03 -22.22
C SER A 139 -4.20 -11.55 -22.08
N HIS A 140 -4.33 -10.85 -23.21
CA HIS A 140 -4.73 -9.44 -23.33
C HIS A 140 -6.19 -9.15 -22.91
N VAL A 141 -6.70 -9.77 -21.85
CA VAL A 141 -8.02 -9.42 -21.31
C VAL A 141 -7.80 -8.32 -20.29
N GLY A 142 -8.25 -7.11 -20.66
CA GLY A 142 -8.28 -5.93 -19.81
C GLY A 142 -9.11 -6.19 -18.55
N ILE A 143 -8.48 -6.76 -17.53
CA ILE A 143 -9.03 -6.83 -16.19
C ILE A 143 -8.91 -5.41 -15.63
N SER A 144 -9.87 -4.57 -16.00
CA SER A 144 -10.03 -3.25 -15.38
C SER A 144 -10.58 -3.48 -13.97
N THR A 145 -9.72 -3.28 -12.98
CA THR A 145 -10.12 -3.37 -11.58
C THR A 145 -10.31 -1.96 -11.04
N THR A 146 -11.52 -1.62 -10.63
CA THR A 146 -11.76 -0.43 -9.82
C THR A 146 -11.45 -0.74 -8.36
N LEU A 147 -10.26 -0.37 -7.90
CA LEU A 147 -9.79 -0.60 -6.53
C LEU A 147 -9.09 0.66 -6.02
N ILE A 148 -9.59 1.22 -4.92
CA ILE A 148 -8.94 2.37 -4.29
C ILE A 148 -7.69 1.88 -3.52
N VAL A 149 -6.54 2.44 -3.87
CA VAL A 149 -5.24 2.12 -3.25
C VAL A 149 -4.67 3.29 -2.47
N ASP A 150 -5.03 4.53 -2.82
CA ASP A 150 -4.67 5.73 -2.06
C ASP A 150 -5.87 6.26 -1.29
N PHE A 151 -6.00 5.87 -0.01
CA PHE A 151 -7.17 6.23 0.78
C PHE A 151 -7.27 7.71 1.14
N ASP A 152 -6.15 8.43 1.24
CA ASP A 152 -6.18 9.85 1.56
C ASP A 152 -6.52 10.67 0.32
N LEU A 153 -5.96 10.31 -0.84
CA LEU A 153 -6.36 10.91 -2.10
C LEU A 153 -7.83 10.62 -2.42
N ALA A 154 -8.36 9.46 -2.02
CA ALA A 154 -9.77 9.12 -2.24
C ALA A 154 -10.75 10.08 -1.53
N MET A 155 -10.32 10.70 -0.42
CA MET A 155 -11.12 11.68 0.32
C MET A 155 -11.35 12.97 -0.46
N THR A 156 -10.48 13.30 -1.42
CA THR A 156 -10.50 14.55 -2.19
C THR A 156 -10.74 14.33 -3.68
N ASN A 157 -10.19 13.25 -4.24
CA ASN A 157 -10.33 12.87 -5.63
C ASN A 157 -10.28 11.35 -5.81
N ARG A 158 -11.46 10.73 -5.70
CA ARG A 158 -11.63 9.27 -5.85
C ARG A 158 -11.11 8.71 -7.17
N GLY A 159 -11.24 9.44 -8.28
CA GLY A 159 -10.78 8.98 -9.59
C GLY A 159 -9.25 8.86 -9.68
N LYS A 160 -8.51 9.75 -9.00
CA LYS A 160 -7.04 9.70 -8.96
C LYS A 160 -6.47 8.70 -7.95
N ALA A 161 -7.31 8.22 -7.03
CA ALA A 161 -6.96 7.26 -5.98
C ALA A 161 -7.10 5.79 -6.38
N ASP A 162 -7.64 5.54 -7.58
CA ASP A 162 -7.83 4.21 -8.15
C ASP A 162 -6.49 3.56 -8.55
N VAL A 163 -6.42 2.24 -8.41
CA VAL A 163 -5.24 1.41 -8.69
C VAL A 163 -4.70 1.67 -10.09
N GLN A 164 -5.56 1.81 -11.10
CA GLN A 164 -5.15 2.04 -12.47
C GLN A 164 -4.55 3.45 -12.63
N ALA A 165 -5.20 4.46 -12.04
CA ALA A 165 -4.76 5.85 -12.10
C ALA A 165 -3.42 6.07 -11.37
N VAL A 166 -3.18 5.35 -10.27
CA VAL A 166 -1.90 5.38 -9.54
C VAL A 166 -0.84 4.59 -10.29
N ALA A 167 -1.14 3.37 -10.76
CA ALA A 167 -0.18 2.52 -11.48
C ALA A 167 0.31 3.16 -12.78
N GLN A 168 -0.55 3.88 -13.51
CA GLN A 168 -0.16 4.56 -14.75
C GLN A 168 0.94 5.60 -14.56
N LYS A 169 1.04 6.20 -13.37
CA LYS A 169 2.08 7.18 -13.04
C LYS A 169 3.44 6.54 -12.75
N PHE A 170 3.51 5.21 -12.68
CA PHE A 170 4.75 4.50 -12.37
C PHE A 170 5.90 4.92 -13.27
N GLU A 171 5.70 4.92 -14.60
CA GLU A 171 6.75 5.27 -15.55
C GLU A 171 7.16 6.74 -15.45
N GLU A 172 6.19 7.64 -15.26
CA GLU A 172 6.46 9.07 -15.07
C GLU A 172 7.33 9.34 -13.83
N VAL A 173 7.00 8.72 -12.71
CA VAL A 173 7.74 8.86 -11.44
C VAL A 173 9.11 8.19 -11.54
N ALA A 174 9.18 7.01 -12.16
CA ALA A 174 10.41 6.24 -12.28
C ALA A 174 11.44 6.88 -13.23
N LEU A 175 11.00 7.76 -14.15
CA LEU A 175 11.86 8.54 -15.03
C LEU A 175 12.36 9.83 -14.37
N PHE A 176 11.70 10.33 -13.32
CA PHE A 176 11.99 11.65 -12.75
C PHE A 176 13.41 11.76 -12.13
N ASP A 177 13.96 10.67 -11.58
CA ASP A 177 15.35 10.64 -11.08
C ASP A 177 16.39 10.73 -12.20
N GLU A 178 16.09 10.24 -13.42
CA GLU A 178 17.02 10.29 -14.55
C GLU A 178 17.22 11.73 -15.06
N PHE A 179 16.22 12.61 -14.87
CA PHE A 179 16.29 14.03 -15.22
C PHE A 179 16.86 14.93 -14.10
N ALA A 180 16.71 14.54 -12.83
CA ALA A 180 17.25 15.29 -11.70
C ALA A 180 18.79 15.26 -11.64
N VAL A 181 19.42 14.19 -12.14
CA VAL A 181 20.88 14.08 -12.26
C VAL A 181 21.43 15.02 -13.35
N TYR A 182 20.67 15.25 -14.43
CA TYR A 182 21.10 16.10 -15.54
C TYR A 182 21.09 17.61 -15.22
N LYS A 183 20.42 18.03 -14.14
CA LYS A 183 20.25 19.47 -13.81
C LYS A 183 21.25 19.99 -12.76
N ASN A 184 22.16 19.16 -12.28
CA ASN A 184 23.21 19.54 -11.31
C ASN A 184 24.61 19.64 -11.94
N GLU A 185 24.72 19.63 -13.27
CA GLU A 185 25.98 19.78 -14.01
C GLU A 185 26.07 21.10 -14.83
N ASP A 186 25.26 22.12 -14.50
CA ASP A 186 25.41 23.49 -15.02
C ASP A 186 25.91 24.47 -13.95
#